data_AF-A0A7J2JK89-F1
#
_entry.id   AF-A0A7J2JK89-F1
#
_cell.length_a   1.000
_cell.length_b   1.000
_cell.length_c   1.000
_cell.angle_alpha   90.00
_cell.angle_beta   90.00
_cell.angle_gamma   90.00
#
_symmetry.space_group_name_H-M   'P 1'
#
loop_
_entity.id
_entity.type
_entity.pdbx_description
1 polymer ?
#
loop_
_entity_poly.entity_id
_entity_poly.type
_entity_poly.pdbx_seq_one_letter_code
_entity_poly.pdbx_strand_id
1 'polypeptide(L)' 'GQNIEIPIIDKRTAQVLNIIGERVQLMDMESYETFELEKPPDLKGELSQGGNVLYMDVMGKRKILQVL' A
#
# COMPACT_ATOMS: atom_id res chain seq x y z
N GLY A 1 -23.37 7.23 -26.54
CA GLY A 1 -21.91 7.10 -26.43
C GLY A 1 -21.59 6.37 -25.15
N GLN A 2 -20.64 5.44 -25.17
CA GLN A 2 -20.15 4.83 -23.93
C GLN A 2 -19.21 5.85 -23.26
N ASN A 3 -19.54 6.27 -22.04
CA ASN A 3 -18.61 7.01 -21.20
C ASN A 3 -17.60 6.02 -20.64
N ILE A 4 -16.32 6.27 -20.89
CA ILE A 4 -15.22 5.51 -20.30
C ILE A 4 -14.79 6.29 -19.06
N GLU A 5 -14.97 5.71 -17.87
CA GLU A 5 -14.40 6.26 -16.64
C GLU A 5 -12.91 5.96 -16.60
N ILE A 6 -12.09 7.00 -16.50
CA ILE A 6 -10.64 6.88 -16.32
C ILE A 6 -10.37 6.84 -14.81
N PRO A 7 -9.87 5.72 -14.27
CA PRO A 7 -9.55 5.65 -12.84
C PRO A 7 -8.35 6.55 -12.54
N ILE A 8 -8.50 7.44 -11.57
CA ILE A 8 -7.40 8.22 -11.03
C ILE A 8 -6.62 7.31 -10.08
N ILE A 9 -5.31 7.19 -10.31
CA ILE A 9 -4.40 6.42 -9.46
C ILE A 9 -3.71 7.39 -8.51
N ASP A 10 -4.02 7.28 -7.22
CA ASP A 10 -3.31 8.02 -6.18
C ASP A 10 -2.12 7.19 -5.69
N LYS A 11 -0.93 7.78 -5.60
CA LYS A 11 0.30 7.11 -5.15
C LYS A 11 0.83 7.82 -3.92
N ARG A 12 0.98 7.08 -2.82
CA ARG A 12 1.36 7.62 -1.52
C ARG A 12 2.42 6.77 -0.85
N THR A 13 3.06 7.34 0.16
CA THR A 13 4.05 6.65 0.98
C THR A 13 3.40 6.16 2.26
N ALA A 14 3.68 4.93 2.66
CA ALA A 14 3.27 4.38 3.94
C ALA A 14 4.46 3.78 4.71
N GLN A 15 4.40 3.81 6.03
CA GLN A 15 5.35 3.11 6.90
C GLN A 15 4.80 1.75 7.32
N VAL A 16 5.65 0.72 7.31
CA VAL A 16 5.34 -0.61 7.83
C VAL A 16 5.36 -0.57 9.36
N LEU A 17 4.19 -0.71 9.98
CA LEU A 17 4.06 -0.73 11.43
C LEU A 17 4.30 -2.13 12.02
N ASN A 18 3.76 -3.16 11.37
CA ASN A 18 3.86 -4.54 11.82
C ASN A 18 3.67 -5.53 10.67
N ILE A 19 4.22 -6.73 10.83
CA ILE A 19 4.12 -7.83 9.87
C ILE A 19 3.63 -9.08 10.61
N ILE A 20 2.40 -9.52 10.33
CA ILE A 20 1.76 -10.66 11.00
C ILE A 20 1.34 -11.69 9.96
N GLY A 21 2.02 -12.85 9.95
CA GLY A 21 1.72 -13.92 8.99
C GLY A 21 1.85 -13.43 7.55
N GLU A 22 0.75 -13.45 6.79
CA GLU A 22 0.68 -12.98 5.40
C GLU A 22 0.11 -11.55 5.25
N ARG A 23 -0.06 -10.82 6.36
CA ARG A 23 -0.53 -9.43 6.36
C ARG A 23 0.54 -8.46 6.83
N VAL A 24 0.40 -7.22 6.37
CA VAL A 24 1.21 -6.08 6.76
C VAL A 24 0.30 -4.94 7.18
N GLN A 25 0.57 -4.40 8.38
CA GLN A 25 -0.07 -3.19 8.86
C GLN A 25 0.78 -2.00 8.46
N LEU A 26 0.13 -1.01 7.86
CA LEU A 26 0.72 0.18 7.27
C LEU A 26 0.12 1.43 7.90
N MET A 27 0.87 2.52 7.90
CA MET A 27 0.40 3.87 8.21
C MET A 27 0.68 4.78 7.03
N ASP A 28 -0.36 5.38 6.46
CA ASP A 28 -0.19 6.40 5.42
C ASP A 28 0.53 7.61 6.00
N MET A 29 1.58 8.09 5.32
CA MET A 29 2.44 9.15 5.86
C MET A 29 1.86 10.57 5.68
N GLU A 30 0.75 10.71 4.96
CA GLU A 30 0.05 11.98 4.80
C GLU A 30 -1.14 12.11 5.78
N SER A 31 -2.03 11.12 5.80
CA SER A 31 -3.25 11.12 6.61
C SER A 31 -3.08 10.48 7.99
N TYR A 32 -1.99 9.74 8.22
CA TYR A 32 -1.77 8.92 9.41
C TYR A 32 -2.82 7.81 9.63
N GLU A 33 -3.67 7.54 8.62
CA GLU A 33 -4.60 6.42 8.66
C GLU A 33 -3.82 5.10 8.67
N THR A 34 -4.24 4.17 9.52
CA THR A 34 -3.68 2.82 9.56
C THR A 34 -4.57 1.85 8.80
N PHE A 35 -3.95 0.95 8.04
CA PHE A 35 -4.65 -0.04 7.24
C PHE A 35 -3.83 -1.32 7.10
N GLU A 36 -4.49 -2.40 6.74
CA GLU A 36 -3.86 -3.70 6.52
C GLU A 36 -3.96 -4.12 5.06
N LEU A 37 -2.89 -4.70 4.53
CA LEU A 37 -2.87 -5.35 3.23
C LEU A 37 -2.28 -6.76 3.32
N GLU A 38 -2.63 -7.60 2.36
CA GLU A 38 -1.90 -8.84 2.13
C GLU A 38 -0.49 -8.52 1.62
N LYS A 39 0.48 -9.33 2.03
CA LYS A 39 1.86 -9.21 1.55
C LYS A 39 1.89 -9.43 0.03
N PRO A 40 2.51 -8.51 -0.73
CA PRO A 40 2.77 -8.75 -2.14
C PRO A 40 3.71 -9.96 -2.26
N PRO A 41 3.36 -10.99 -3.05
CA PRO A 41 4.23 -12.14 -3.28
C PRO A 41 5.61 -11.71 -3.80
N ASP A 42 5.60 -10.68 -4.64
CA ASP A 42 6.78 -10.14 -5.32
C ASP A 42 7.73 -9.37 -4.39
N LEU A 43 7.27 -8.96 -3.20
CA LEU A 43 8.07 -8.23 -2.19
C LEU A 43 8.29 -9.04 -0.92
N LYS A 44 8.16 -10.37 -1.01
CA LYS A 44 8.32 -11.27 0.13
C LYS A 44 9.77 -11.24 0.63
N GLY A 45 9.96 -10.78 1.86
CA GLY A 45 11.27 -10.67 2.50
C GLY A 45 11.94 -9.31 2.34
N GLU A 46 11.38 -8.40 1.53
CA GLU A 46 11.88 -7.02 1.38
C GLU A 46 11.22 -6.06 2.38
N LEU A 47 9.98 -6.34 2.79
CA LEU A 47 9.27 -5.56 3.78
C LEU A 47 9.91 -5.71 5.16
N SER A 48 10.23 -4.59 5.80
CA SER A 48 10.79 -4.52 7.14
C SER A 48 9.97 -3.57 8.02
N GLN A 49 9.84 -3.91 9.31
CA GLN A 49 9.16 -3.04 10.27
C GLN A 49 9.92 -1.71 10.41
N GLY A 50 9.19 -0.60 10.39
CA GLY A 50 9.75 0.76 10.35
C GLY A 50 10.15 1.24 8.96
N GLY A 51 10.25 0.34 7.97
CA GLY A 51 10.55 0.67 6.58
C GLY A 51 9.38 1.37 5.88
N ASN A 52 9.70 2.10 4.81
CA ASN A 52 8.71 2.82 4.01
C ASN A 52 8.43 2.09 2.69
N VAL A 53 7.21 2.24 2.19
CA VAL A 53 6.78 1.70 0.90
C VAL A 53 6.02 2.73 0.10
N LEU A 54 6.13 2.65 -1.22
CA LEU A 54 5.20 3.31 -2.13
C LEU A 54 3.99 2.41 -2.34
N TYR A 55 2.79 2.92 -2.14
CA TYR A 55 1.54 2.22 -2.44
C TYR A 55 0.65 3.06 -3.35
N MET A 56 -0.29 2.41 -4.03
CA MET A 56 -1.35 3.09 -4.77
C MET A 56 -2.71 2.85 -4.13
N ASP A 57 -3.59 3.84 -4.21
CA ASP A 57 -5.02 3.75 -3.90
C ASP A 57 -5.82 4.06 -5.17
N VAL A 58 -6.67 3.12 -5.56
CA VAL A 58 -7.60 3.27 -6.69
C VAL A 58 -8.99 2.94 -6.18
N MET A 59 -9.78 3.98 -5.90
CA MET A 59 -11.17 3.86 -5.44
C MET A 59 -11.31 2.95 -4.19
N GLY A 60 -10.43 3.11 -3.21
CA GLY A 60 -10.42 2.32 -1.97
C GLY A 60 -9.72 0.98 -2.09
N LYS A 61 -9.23 0.61 -3.28
CA LYS A 61 -8.38 -0.58 -3.47
C LYS A 61 -6.92 -0.16 -3.39
N ARG A 62 -6.22 -0.67 -2.38
CA ARG A 62 -4.84 -0.33 -2.11
C ARG A 62 -3.89 -1.46 -2.54
N LYS A 63 -2.71 -1.13 -3.06
CA LYS A 63 -1.65 -2.09 -3.41
C LYS A 63 -0.27 -1.49 -3.18
N ILE A 64 0.63 -2.25 -2.55
CA ILE A 64 2.05 -1.88 -2.44
C ILE A 64 2.74 -2.04 -3.80
N LEU A 65 3.50 -1.03 -4.21
CA LEU A 65 4.22 -1.00 -5.48
C LEU A 65 5.69 -1.38 -5.33
N GLN A 66 6.38 -0.81 -4.33
CA GLN A 66 7.80 -1.06 -4.07
C GLN A 66 8.19 -0.62 -2.65
N VAL A 67 9.27 -1.20 -2.14
CA VAL A 67 9.96 -0.73 -0.93
C VAL A 67 10.79 0.51 -1.29
N LEU A 68 10.92 1.45 -0.35
CA LEU A 68 11.71 2.68 -0.48
C LEU A 68 12.99 2.63 0.35
#